data_AF-A0A7X8MMA3-F1
#
_entry.id   AF-A0A7X8MMA3-F1
#
_cell.length_a   1.000
_cell.length_b   1.000
_cell.length_c   1.000
_cell.angle_alpha   90.00
_cell.angle_beta   90.00
_cell.angle_gamma   90.00
#
_symmetry.space_group_name_H-M   'P 1'
#
loop_
_entity.id
_entity.type
_entity.pdbx_description
1 polymer ?
#
loop_
_entity_poly.entity_id
_entity_poly.type
_entity_poly.pdbx_seq_one_letter_code
_entity_poly.pdbx_strand_id
1 'polypeptide(L)' 'MSKSKHANRLLQEKSPYLLQHAYNPVDWYPWSDEAFAKAQ' A
#
# COMPACT_ATOMS: atom_id res chain seq x y z
N MET A 1 5.51 -13.78 -9.22
CA MET A 1 5.32 -12.81 -8.12
C MET A 1 4.38 -13.42 -7.10
N SER A 2 4.84 -13.63 -5.86
CA SER A 2 4.00 -14.13 -4.78
C SER A 2 3.01 -13.03 -4.39
N LYS A 3 1.71 -13.24 -4.60
CA LYS A 3 0.69 -12.37 -3.99
C LYS A 3 0.77 -12.59 -2.48
N SER A 4 1.09 -11.53 -1.75
CA SER A 4 1.02 -11.55 -0.29
C SER A 4 -0.41 -11.89 0.12
N LYS A 5 -0.59 -12.77 1.10
CA LYS A 5 -1.91 -13.03 1.70
C LYS A 5 -2.43 -11.84 2.51
N HIS A 6 -1.56 -10.86 2.81
CA HIS A 6 -1.88 -9.66 3.56
C HIS A 6 -1.93 -8.46 2.63
N ALA A 7 -3.00 -7.68 2.74
CA ALA A 7 -3.11 -6.40 2.07
C ALA A 7 -2.32 -5.33 2.84
N ASN A 8 -1.64 -4.46 2.10
CA ASN A 8 -1.03 -3.23 2.60
C ASN A 8 -2.06 -2.08 2.61
N ARG A 9 -1.60 -0.87 2.93
CA ARG A 9 -2.44 0.33 3.12
C ARG A 9 -3.14 0.79 1.85
N LEU A 10 -2.65 0.42 0.67
CA LEU A 10 -3.27 0.78 -0.59
C LEU A 10 -4.67 0.16 -0.77
N LEU A 11 -5.05 -0.83 0.05
CA LEU A 11 -6.41 -1.39 0.03
C LEU A 11 -7.51 -0.35 0.32
N GLN A 12 -7.17 0.74 1.02
CA GLN A 12 -8.12 1.80 1.37
C GLN A 12 -8.23 2.91 0.30
N GLU A 13 -7.40 2.84 -0.74
CA GLU A 13 -7.41 3.82 -1.82
C GLU A 13 -8.58 3.60 -2.79
N LYS A 14 -9.04 4.68 -3.42
CA LYS A 14 -10.10 4.59 -4.44
C LYS A 14 -9.56 4.31 -5.84
N SER A 15 -8.27 4.57 -6.07
CA SER A 15 -7.66 4.40 -7.38
C SER A 15 -7.55 2.92 -7.74
N PRO A 16 -8.12 2.48 -8.88
CA PRO A 16 -8.01 1.09 -9.33
C PRO A 16 -6.55 0.63 -9.48
N TYR A 17 -5.65 1.54 -9.86
CA TYR A 17 -4.22 1.27 -9.98
C TYR A 17 -3.58 0.95 -8.62
N LEU A 18 -3.90 1.73 -7.58
CA LEU A 18 -3.35 1.51 -6.24
C LEU A 18 -3.90 0.22 -5.62
N LEU A 19 -5.19 -0.05 -5.81
CA LEU A 19 -5.84 -1.28 -5.37
C LEU A 19 -5.22 -2.55 -6.00
N GLN A 20 -4.79 -2.47 -7.27
CA GLN A 20 -4.10 -3.58 -7.94
C GLN A 20 -2.79 -3.97 -7.22
N HIS A 21 -2.18 -3.04 -6.50
CA HIS A 21 -0.93 -3.23 -5.76
C HIS A 21 -1.11 -3.46 -4.25
N ALA A 22 -2.35 -3.54 -3.77
CA ALA A 22 -2.66 -3.71 -2.35
C ALA A 22 -2.12 -5.02 -1.76
N TYR A 23 -1.94 -6.08 -2.56
CA TYR A 23 -1.44 -7.38 -2.11
C TYR A 23 0.00 -7.68 -2.53
N ASN A 24 0.74 -6.64 -2.95
CA ASN A 24 2.16 -6.78 -3.17
C ASN A 24 2.89 -7.05 -1.84
N PRO A 25 4.00 -7.81 -1.86
CA PRO A 25 4.74 -8.15 -0.63
C PRO A 25 5.41 -6.95 0.04
N VAL A 26 5.55 -5.83 -0.67
CA VAL A 26 6.02 -4.55 -0.12
C VAL A 26 4.85 -3.87 0.59
N ASP A 27 5.08 -3.43 1.83
CA ASP A 27 4.12 -2.64 2.62
C ASP A 27 4.06 -1.19 2.09
N TRP A 28 3.39 -1.02 0.96
CA TRP A 28 3.23 0.29 0.33
C TRP A 28 2.35 1.22 1.16
N TYR A 29 2.78 2.47 1.21
CA TYR A 29 2.03 3.60 1.74
C TYR A 29 1.49 4.45 0.58
N PRO A 30 0.24 4.94 0.66
CA PRO A 30 -0.15 6.05 -0.19
C PRO A 30 0.65 7.30 0.20
N TRP A 31 0.71 8.28 -0.70
CA TRP A 31 1.34 9.55 -0.38
C TRP A 31 0.54 10.28 0.70
N SER A 32 1.10 10.37 1.90
CA SER A 32 0.43 10.97 3.06
C SER A 32 1.45 11.46 4.10
N ASP A 33 1.01 12.35 4.98
CA ASP A 33 1.83 12.79 6.11
C ASP A 33 2.21 11.62 7.04
N GLU A 34 1.35 10.60 7.16
CA GLU A 34 1.67 9.36 7.89
C GLU A 34 2.87 8.63 7.28
N ALA A 35 2.96 8.58 5.94
CA ALA A 35 4.06 7.94 5.25
C ALA A 35 5.40 8.64 5.56
N PHE A 36 5.40 9.97 5.58
CA PHE A 36 6.58 10.76 5.95
C PHE A 36 6.90 10.67 7.44
N ALA A 37 5.88 10.73 8.31
CA ALA A 37 6.06 10.62 9.76
C ALA A 37 6.69 9.27 10.15
N LYS A 38 6.37 8.19 9.43
CA LYS A 38 6.98 6.88 9.66
C LYS A 38 8.42 6.78 9.14
N ALA A 39 8.83 7.64 8.21
CA ALA A 39 10.17 7.64 7.65
C ALA A 39 11.21 8.38 8.51
N GLN A 40 10.77 9.10 9.55
CA GLN A 40 11.61 9.81 10.51
C GLN A 40 12.20 8.88 11.58
#